data_AF-A0A1C4IFF2-F1
#
_entry.id   AF-A0A1C4IFF2-F1
#
_cell.length_a   1.000
_cell.length_b   1.000
_cell.length_c   1.000
_cell.angle_alpha   90.00
_cell.angle_beta   90.00
_cell.angle_gamma   90.00
#
_symmetry.space_group_name_H-M   'P 1'
#
loop_
_entity.id
_entity.type
_entity.pdbx_description
1 polymer ?
#
loop_
_entity_poly.entity_id
_entity_poly.type
_entity_poly.pdbx_seq_one_letter_code
_entity_poly.pdbx_strand_id
1 'polypeptide(L)' 'HFTAGDDARLAFTYHARNVNLVLGGQGKVTVLVDGKTEKTVTVSGTPTMHRLIDDDTARTAKLELRFTPGIEAYAFTFG' A
#
# COMPACT_ATOMS: atom_id res chain seq x y z
N HIS A 1 6.67 -2.30 -12.43
CA HIS A 1 6.95 -2.40 -10.99
C HIS A 1 7.96 -1.32 -10.63
N PHE A 2 8.06 -0.99 -9.34
CA PHE A 2 9.12 -0.13 -8.80
C PHE A 2 9.64 -0.75 -7.50
N THR A 3 10.89 -0.46 -7.18
CA THR A 3 11.54 -0.90 -5.95
C THR A 3 11.82 0.33 -5.08
N ALA A 4 11.45 0.25 -3.81
CA ALA A 4 11.61 1.33 -2.86
C ALA A 4 13.10 1.56 -2.52
N GLY A 5 13.54 2.82 -2.61
CA GLY A 5 14.78 3.30 -2.00
C GLY A 5 14.53 3.95 -0.64
N ASP A 6 15.52 4.68 -0.13
CA ASP A 6 15.41 5.42 1.12
C ASP A 6 14.29 6.47 1.05
N ASP A 7 13.52 6.57 2.15
CA ASP A 7 12.39 7.50 2.30
C ASP A 7 11.31 7.43 1.20
N ALA A 8 11.21 6.31 0.47
CA ALA A 8 10.25 6.14 -0.60
C ALA A 8 8.79 6.27 -0.10
N ARG A 9 8.01 7.09 -0.80
CA ARG A 9 6.59 7.32 -0.54
C ARG A 9 5.78 7.26 -1.83
N LEU A 10 4.58 6.72 -1.74
CA LEU A 10 3.57 6.79 -2.80
C LEU A 10 2.28 7.33 -2.21
N ALA A 11 1.72 8.36 -2.81
CA ALA A 11 0.46 8.92 -2.37
C ALA A 11 -0.47 9.20 -3.55
N PHE A 12 -1.75 8.86 -3.39
CA PHE A 12 -2.78 9.11 -4.39
C PHE A 12 -4.16 9.15 -3.75
N THR A 13 -5.11 9.78 -4.43
CA THR A 13 -6.53 9.75 -4.05
C THR A 13 -7.21 8.60 -4.76
N TYR A 14 -8.07 7.87 -4.04
CA TYR A 14 -8.88 6.79 -4.61
C TYR A 14 -10.37 7.01 -4.29
N HIS A 15 -11.24 6.40 -5.10
CA HIS A 15 -12.67 6.23 -4.78
C HIS A 15 -13.03 4.75 -4.93
N ALA A 16 -13.02 4.02 -3.81
CA ALA A 16 -13.25 2.58 -3.77
C ALA A 16 -13.65 2.18 -2.35
N ARG A 17 -14.20 0.98 -2.21
CA ARG A 17 -14.41 0.30 -0.92
C ARG A 17 -13.12 -0.39 -0.48
N ASN A 18 -12.44 -1.01 -1.45
CA ASN A 18 -11.27 -1.84 -1.23
C ASN A 18 -10.07 -1.34 -2.02
N VAL A 19 -8.89 -1.41 -1.41
CA VAL A 19 -7.62 -1.17 -2.11
C VAL A 19 -6.67 -2.32 -1.81
N ASN A 20 -6.12 -2.93 -2.86
CA ASN A 20 -5.06 -3.92 -2.74
C ASN A 20 -3.81 -3.47 -3.48
N LEU A 21 -2.67 -4.00 -3.06
CA LEU A 21 -1.39 -3.83 -3.74
C LEU A 21 -0.65 -5.15 -3.77
N VAL A 22 -0.14 -5.54 -4.93
CA VAL A 22 0.81 -6.65 -5.04
C VAL A 22 2.19 -6.16 -4.62
N LEU A 23 2.72 -6.75 -3.54
CA LEU A 23 4.01 -6.40 -2.93
C LEU A 23 4.92 -7.63 -2.89
N GLY A 24 6.22 -7.42 -3.12
CA GLY A 24 7.29 -8.40 -2.95
C GLY A 24 8.49 -7.82 -2.22
N GLY A 25 9.53 -8.65 -2.03
CA GLY A 25 10.76 -8.27 -1.35
C GLY A 25 10.71 -8.53 0.16
N GLN A 26 11.44 -7.73 0.94
CA GLN A 26 11.50 -7.89 2.39
C GLN A 26 11.49 -6.54 3.10
N GLY A 27 10.56 -6.37 4.04
CA GLY A 27 10.45 -5.13 4.80
C GLY A 27 9.02 -4.82 5.23
N LYS A 28 8.71 -3.53 5.34
CA LYS A 28 7.42 -3.03 5.83
C LYS A 28 6.87 -1.92 4.95
N VAL A 29 5.55 -1.85 4.88
CA VAL A 29 4.80 -0.74 4.27
C VAL A 29 3.86 -0.16 5.31
N THR A 30 4.07 1.08 5.72
CA THR A 30 3.11 1.81 6.55
C THR A 30 2.04 2.43 5.66
N VAL A 31 0.79 2.12 5.97
CA VAL A 31 -0.40 2.58 5.26
C VAL A 31 -1.02 3.72 6.04
N LEU A 32 -1.21 4.87 5.39
CA LEU A 32 -1.90 6.01 5.95
C LEU A 32 -3.12 6.36 5.10
N VAL A 33 -4.23 6.64 5.76
CA VAL A 33 -5.46 7.16 5.15
C VAL A 33 -5.71 8.54 5.72
N ASP A 34 -5.81 9.54 4.86
CA ASP A 34 -6.07 10.93 5.24
C ASP A 34 -5.11 11.42 6.34
N GLY A 35 -3.83 11.01 6.22
CA GLY A 35 -2.74 11.38 7.13
C GLY A 35 -2.65 10.57 8.43
N LYS A 36 -3.59 9.65 8.69
CA LYS A 36 -3.59 8.79 9.88
C LYS A 36 -3.07 7.40 9.55
N THR A 37 -2.21 6.84 10.39
CA THR A 37 -1.76 5.46 10.23
C THR A 37 -2.93 4.50 10.40
N GLU A 38 -3.23 3.78 9.33
CA GLU A 38 -4.25 2.73 9.30
C GLU A 38 -3.65 1.42 9.79
N LYS A 39 -2.51 1.02 9.20
CA LYS A 39 -1.79 -0.20 9.58
C LYS A 39 -0.38 -0.23 9.02
N THR A 40 0.38 -1.26 9.41
CA THR A 40 1.65 -1.61 8.78
C THR A 40 1.57 -3.03 8.24
N VAL A 41 1.97 -3.21 6.98
CA VAL A 41 2.03 -4.50 6.30
C VAL A 41 3.48 -4.98 6.31
N THR A 42 3.72 -6.18 6.84
CA THR A 42 5.01 -6.87 6.70
C THR A 42 5.01 -7.64 5.39
N VAL A 43 6.08 -7.49 4.62
CA VAL A 43 6.26 -8.15 3.32
C VAL A 43 7.51 -9.01 3.40
N SER A 44 7.42 -10.23 2.89
CA SER A 44 8.54 -11.17 2.83
C SER A 44 8.37 -12.14 1.66
N GLY A 45 9.42 -12.29 0.87
CA GLY A 45 9.49 -13.30 -0.18
C GLY A 45 8.87 -12.85 -1.50
N THR A 46 8.19 -13.78 -2.17
CA THR A 46 7.67 -13.59 -3.51
C THR A 46 6.49 -12.62 -3.54
N PRO A 47 6.23 -11.94 -4.69
CA PRO A 47 5.13 -10.99 -4.79
C PRO A 47 3.76 -11.62 -4.54
N THR A 48 3.00 -11.08 -3.59
CA THR A 48 1.62 -11.50 -3.30
C THR A 48 0.70 -10.30 -3.08
N MET A 49 -0.62 -10.52 -3.16
CA MET A 49 -1.59 -9.45 -2.99
C MET A 49 -1.82 -9.15 -1.50
N HIS A 50 -1.70 -7.87 -1.13
CA HIS A 50 -2.01 -7.38 0.21
C HIS A 50 -3.21 -6.44 0.18
N ARG A 51 -4.19 -6.70 1.04
CA ARG A 51 -5.32 -5.80 1.31
C ARG A 51 -4.84 -4.61 2.12
N LEU A 52 -4.86 -3.42 1.54
CA LEU A 52 -4.47 -2.19 2.21
C LEU A 52 -5.66 -1.54 2.91
N ILE A 53 -6.81 -1.47 2.24
CA ILE A 53 -8.06 -0.89 2.76
C ILE A 53 -9.20 -1.87 2.53
N ASP A 54 -10.07 -2.05 3.52
CA ASP A 54 -11.21 -2.96 3.51
C ASP A 54 -12.40 -2.30 4.23
N ASP A 55 -12.96 -1.26 3.62
CA ASP A 55 -14.06 -0.49 4.20
C ASP A 55 -15.42 -1.16 3.90
N ASP A 56 -16.49 -0.74 4.58
CA ASP A 56 -17.85 -1.26 4.32
C ASP A 56 -18.49 -0.68 3.05
N THR A 57 -18.18 0.58 2.73
CA THR A 57 -18.74 1.32 1.60
C THR A 57 -17.64 2.03 0.81
N ALA A 58 -17.91 2.31 -0.47
CA ALA A 58 -16.98 3.08 -1.28
C ALA A 58 -16.90 4.53 -0.78
N ARG A 59 -15.68 5.06 -0.67
CA ARG A 59 -15.44 6.46 -0.31
C ARG A 59 -14.26 7.04 -1.07
N THR A 60 -14.22 8.37 -1.17
CA THR A 60 -13.03 9.10 -1.60
C THR A 60 -12.12 9.35 -0.42
N ALA A 61 -10.85 8.96 -0.53
CA ALA A 61 -9.83 9.22 0.49
C ALA A 61 -8.43 9.32 -0.11
N LYS A 62 -7.50 9.92 0.63
CA LYS A 62 -6.08 9.96 0.27
C LYS A 62 -5.36 8.79 0.92
N LEU A 63 -4.78 7.92 0.10
CA LEU A 63 -3.86 6.87 0.54
C LEU A 63 -2.43 7.37 0.43
N GLU A 64 -1.64 7.17 1.49
CA GLU A 64 -0.19 7.34 1.48
C GLU A 64 0.47 6.06 1.99
N LEU A 65 1.46 5.57 1.23
CA LEU A 65 2.25 4.40 1.54
C LEU A 65 3.69 4.83 1.76
N ARG A 66 4.28 4.37 2.86
CA ARG A 66 5.69 4.57 3.19
C ARG A 66 6.38 3.22 3.22
N PHE A 67 7.42 3.07 2.42
CA PHE A 67 8.08 1.78 2.20
C PHE A 67 9.42 1.78 2.90
N THR A 68 9.80 0.64 3.49
CA THR A 68 11.22 0.39 3.76
C THR A 68 11.95 0.12 2.44
N PRO A 69 13.25 0.42 2.33
CA PRO A 69 14.04 0.09 1.15
C PRO A 69 13.96 -1.41 0.79
N GLY A 70 13.98 -1.71 -0.51
CA GLY A 70 13.94 -3.07 -1.04
C GLY A 70 12.54 -3.69 -1.20
N ILE A 71 11.47 -2.99 -0.81
CA ILE A 71 10.10 -3.40 -1.14
C ILE A 71 9.81 -3.16 -2.61
N GLU A 72 9.21 -4.15 -3.26
CA GLU A 72 8.78 -4.09 -4.65
C GLU A 72 7.25 -3.95 -4.71
N ALA A 73 6.75 -3.07 -5.57
CA ALA A 73 5.32 -2.87 -5.78
C ALA A 73 4.97 -2.96 -7.27
N TYR A 74 3.90 -3.69 -7.57
CA TYR A 74 3.60 -4.12 -8.93
C TYR A 74 2.32 -3.53 -9.48
N ALA A 75 1.19 -3.76 -8.81
CA ALA A 75 -0.13 -3.42 -9.31
C ALA A 75 -1.10 -3.12 -8.17
N PHE A 76 -1.85 -2.03 -8.33
CA PHE A 76 -3.02 -1.74 -7.49
C PHE A 76 -4.27 -2.38 -8.08
N THR A 77 -5.16 -2.84 -7.21
CA THR A 77 -6.53 -3.18 -7.59
C THR A 77 -7.51 -2.50 -6.65
N PHE A 78 -8.68 -2.16 -7.19
CA PHE A 78 -9.74 -1.42 -6.51
C PHE A 78 -11.06 -2.15 -6.69
N GLY A 79 -11.92 -2.07 -5.68
CA GLY A 79 -13.28 -2.59 -5.74
C GLY A 79 -14.10 -2.17 -4.54
#